data_AF-A0A7J9EU33-F1
#
_entry.id   AF-A0A7J9EU33-F1
#
_cell.length_a   1.000
_cell.length_b   1.000
_cell.length_c   1.000
_cell.angle_alpha   90.00
_cell.angle_beta   90.00
_cell.angle_gamma   90.00
#
_symmetry.space_group_name_H-M   'P 1'
#
loop_
_entity.id
_entity.type
_entity.pdbx_description
1 polymer ?
#
loop_
_entity_poly.entity_id
_entity_poly.type
_entity_poly.pdbx_seq_one_letter_code
_entity_poly.pdbx_strand_id
1 'polypeptide(L)' 'MHVPLVFSSFYVQVYNLPPSFFSENVAKQLGNFIGRLLEYDTKPLSRGVKSYLRIKVELDVKRPLKG' A
#
# COMPACT_ATOMS: atom_id res chain seq x y z
N MET A 1 23.87 11.02 -18.51
CA MET A 1 22.46 10.56 -18.50
C MET A 1 21.85 10.97 -17.17
N HIS A 2 20.74 11.70 -17.17
CA HIS A 2 20.02 12.07 -15.95
C HIS A 2 18.81 11.16 -15.83
N VAL A 3 18.72 10.36 -14.77
CA VAL A 3 17.55 9.51 -14.51
C VAL A 3 16.64 10.29 -13.56
N PRO A 4 15.51 10.83 -14.04
CA PRO A 4 14.63 11.62 -13.20
C PRO A 4 13.94 10.72 -12.16
N LEU A 5 14.23 10.94 -10.88
CA LEU A 5 13.61 10.27 -9.72
C LEU A 5 12.20 10.82 -9.46
N VAL A 6 11.32 10.67 -10.43
CA VAL A 6 9.93 11.14 -10.36
C VAL A 6 9.04 10.14 -9.64
N PHE A 7 9.32 8.85 -9.81
CA PHE A 7 8.54 7.78 -9.21
C PHE A 7 9.38 7.01 -8.19
N SER A 8 8.81 6.73 -7.03
CA SER A 8 9.45 5.91 -5.99
C SER A 8 8.46 4.91 -5.41
N SER A 9 8.96 3.70 -5.14
CA SER A 9 8.17 2.59 -4.59
C SER A 9 8.26 2.56 -3.07
N PHE A 10 7.11 2.49 -2.39
CA PHE A 10 7.02 2.42 -0.94
C PHE A 10 6.19 1.22 -0.48
N TYR A 11 6.58 0.63 0.65
CA TYR A 11 5.71 -0.29 1.39
C TYR A 11 4.88 0.50 2.39
N VAL A 12 3.56 0.34 2.32
CA VAL A 12 2.60 0.96 3.23
C VAL A 12 1.95 -0.13 4.07
N GLN A 13 1.88 0.11 5.38
CA GLN A 13 1.23 -0.76 6.35
C GLN A 13 -0.02 -0.07 6.87
N VAL A 14 -1.19 -0.67 6.64
CA VAL A 14 -2.48 -0.13 7.07
C VAL A 14 -2.97 -0.91 8.28
N TYR A 15 -2.97 -0.25 9.43
CA TYR A 15 -3.36 -0.82 10.72
C TYR A 15 -4.84 -0.57 11.04
N ASN A 16 -5.37 -1.30 12.02
CA ASN A 16 -6.73 -1.15 12.56
C ASN A 16 -7.85 -1.31 11.52
N LEU A 17 -7.60 -2.11 10.48
CA LEU A 17 -8.63 -2.53 9.53
C LEU A 17 -9.50 -3.63 10.14
N PRO A 18 -10.84 -3.57 9.98
CA PRO A 18 -11.70 -4.70 10.29
C PRO A 18 -11.27 -5.95 9.49
N PRO A 19 -11.46 -7.17 10.01
CA PRO A 19 -11.08 -8.40 9.29
C PRO A 19 -11.66 -8.52 7.87
N SER A 20 -12.86 -7.98 7.64
CA SER A 20 -13.50 -7.94 6.31
C SER A 20 -12.79 -7.03 5.29
N PHE A 21 -11.87 -6.17 5.73
CA PHE A 21 -11.13 -5.22 4.89
C PHE A 21 -9.81 -5.79 4.38
N PHE A 22 -9.43 -7.02 4.77
CA PHE A 22 -8.27 -7.73 4.24
C PHE A 22 -8.60 -8.44 2.93
N SER A 23 -9.23 -7.73 1.99
CA SER A 23 -9.54 -8.24 0.66
C SER A 23 -8.68 -7.57 -0.41
N GLU A 24 -8.45 -8.27 -1.52
CA GLU A 24 -7.78 -7.70 -2.70
C GLU A 24 -8.45 -6.39 -3.14
N ASN A 25 -9.79 -6.33 -3.09
CA ASN A 25 -10.52 -5.17 -3.57
C ASN A 25 -10.27 -3.92 -2.69
N VAL A 26 -10.13 -4.10 -1.37
CA VAL A 26 -9.74 -3.00 -0.47
C VAL A 26 -8.27 -2.63 -0.66
N ALA A 27 -7.37 -3.59 -0.86
CA ALA A 27 -5.97 -3.33 -1.16
C ALA A 27 -5.78 -2.52 -2.45
N LYS A 28 -6.54 -2.87 -3.51
CA LYS A 28 -6.59 -2.11 -4.78
C LYS A 28 -7.07 -0.69 -4.57
N GLN A 29 -8.18 -0.50 -3.84
CA GLN A 29 -8.72 0.84 -3.58
C GLN A 29 -7.76 1.71 -2.77
N LEU A 30 -7.20 1.19 -1.66
CA LEU A 30 -6.23 1.92 -0.84
C LEU A 30 -4.93 2.20 -1.59
N GLY A 31 -4.42 1.21 -2.33
CA GLY A 31 -3.22 1.36 -3.15
C GLY A 31 -3.40 2.45 -4.20
N ASN A 32 -4.51 2.42 -4.94
CA ASN A 32 -4.82 3.41 -5.98
C ASN A 32 -5.15 4.80 -5.42
N PHE A 33 -5.65 4.86 -4.18
CA PHE A 33 -5.81 6.14 -3.48
C PHE A 33 -4.47 6.78 -3.20
N ILE A 34 -3.52 6.02 -2.66
CA ILE A 34 -2.18 6.49 -2.29
C ILE A 34 -1.33 6.77 -3.54
N GLY A 35 -1.22 5.80 -4.45
CA GLY A 35 -0.37 5.84 -5.64
C GLY A 35 -0.79 4.80 -6.68
N ARG A 36 0.14 4.27 -7.47
CA ARG A 36 -0.12 3.11 -8.33
C ARG A 36 0.17 1.83 -7.55
N LEU A 37 -0.83 0.97 -7.36
CA LEU A 37 -0.60 -0.32 -6.72
C LEU A 37 0.34 -1.20 -7.56
N LEU A 38 1.40 -1.70 -6.92
CA LEU A 38 2.33 -2.66 -7.51
C LEU A 38 2.11 -4.08 -6.97
N GLU A 39 1.87 -4.21 -5.67
CA GLU A 39 1.79 -5.50 -4.98
C GLU A 39 0.95 -5.36 -3.70
N TYR A 40 0.31 -6.43 -3.26
CA TYR A 40 -0.35 -6.51 -1.96
C TYR A 40 -0.10 -7.89 -1.34
N ASP A 41 0.05 -7.93 -0.02
CA ASP A 41 0.15 -9.17 0.76
C ASP A 41 -1.09 -9.28 1.66
N THR A 42 -1.97 -10.23 1.35
CA THR A 42 -3.12 -10.61 2.18
C THR A 42 -2.85 -11.83 3.05
N LYS A 43 -1.60 -12.32 3.11
CA LYS A 43 -1.25 -13.55 3.85
C LYS A 43 -1.88 -13.49 5.24
N PRO A 44 -2.72 -14.48 5.60
CA PRO A 44 -3.41 -14.48 6.87
C PRO A 44 -2.36 -14.45 7.95
N LEU A 45 -2.40 -13.38 8.73
CA LEU A 45 -1.55 -13.19 9.89
C LEU A 45 -1.72 -14.41 10.79
N SER A 46 -0.72 -15.28 10.79
CA SER A 46 -0.67 -16.43 11.66
C SER A 46 -0.85 -15.98 13.10
N ARG A 47 -2.08 -16.13 13.60
CA ARG A 47 -2.54 -16.37 14.97
C ARG A 47 -1.90 -15.58 16.14
N GLY A 48 -1.24 -14.43 15.92
CA GLY A 48 -0.70 -13.65 17.05
C GLY A 48 0.10 -12.38 16.78
N VAL A 49 0.42 -12.01 15.53
CA VAL A 49 1.33 -10.87 15.25
C VAL A 49 0.65 -9.82 14.37
N LYS A 50 0.07 -8.79 15.00
CA LYS A 50 -0.42 -7.50 14.44
C LYS A 50 -1.04 -7.53 13.03
N SER A 51 -2.37 -7.57 12.93
CA SER A 51 -3.11 -7.55 11.67
C SER A 51 -3.04 -6.20 10.93
N TYR A 52 -2.09 -6.05 10.02
CA TYR A 52 -2.04 -4.93 9.08
C TYR A 52 -2.07 -5.43 7.64
N LEU A 53 -2.70 -4.66 6.77
CA LEU A 53 -2.62 -4.87 5.32
C LEU A 53 -1.32 -4.23 4.83
N ARG A 54 -0.51 -4.99 4.09
CA ARG A 54 0.71 -4.48 3.45
C ARG A 54 0.49 -4.33 1.96
N ILE A 55 0.71 -3.12 1.45
CA ILE A 55 0.66 -2.82 0.03
C ILE A 55 1.96 -2.15 -0.42
N LYS A 56 2.35 -2.39 -1.66
CA LYS A 56 3.46 -1.72 -2.33
C LYS A 56 2.88 -0.77 -3.36
N VAL A 57 3.24 0.50 -3.27
CA VAL A 57 2.72 1.56 -4.14
C VAL A 57 3.86 2.34 -4.76
N GLU A 58 3.68 2.76 -6.01
CA GLU A 58 4.53 3.72 -6.70
C GLU A 58 3.91 5.12 -6.59
N LEU A 59 4.70 6.08 -6.10
CA LEU A 59 4.28 7.47 -5.87
C LEU A 59 5.06 8.43 -6.77
N ASP A 60 4.35 9.42 -7.31
CA ASP A 60 4.99 10.62 -7.89
C ASP A 60 5.48 11.52 -6.75
N VAL A 61 6.79 11.52 -6.49
CA VAL A 61 7.41 12.23 -5.35
C VAL A 61 7.36 13.76 -5.51
N LYS A 62 6.94 14.27 -6.67
CA LYS A 62 6.75 15.71 -6.89
C LYS A 62 5.43 16.22 -6.31
N ARG A 63 4.51 15.30 -5.97
CA ARG A 63 3.19 15.64 -5.43
C ARG A 63 3.17 15.39 -3.92
N PRO A 64 2.50 16.24 -3.14
CA PRO A 64 2.30 15.97 -1.72
C PRO A 64 1.47 14.69 -1.54
N LEU A 65 1.66 14.03 -0.40
CA LEU A 65 0.80 12.92 0.00
C LEU A 65 -0.64 13.42 0.15
N LYS A 66 -1.60 12.59 -0.25
CA LYS A 66 -3.02 12.87 -0.02
C LYS A 66 -3.32 12.73 1.48
N GLY A 67 -3.93 13.75 2.06
CA GLY A 67 -4.44 13.78 3.44
C GLY A 67 -5.92 13.45 3.54
#